data_AF-A0A3B7N390-F1
#
_entry.id   AF-A0A3B7N390-F1
#
_cell.length_a   1.000
_cell.length_b   1.000
_cell.length_c   1.000
_cell.angle_alpha   90.00
_cell.angle_beta   90.00
_cell.angle_gamma   90.00
#
_symmetry.space_group_name_H-M   'P 1'
#
loop_
_entity.id
_entity.type
_entity.pdbx_description
1 polymer ?
#
loop_
_entity_poly.entity_id
_entity_poly.type
_entity_poly.pdbx_seq_one_letter_code
_entity_poly.pdbx_strand_id
1 'polypeptide(L)'
;MGEVLIQPAGITFTAYPFQPALVCKQTTITASDIINIGINAAPPSIRIGNELIFVPATLKRELLFYANRHQIPLVERGYVWDLLLEPFLDTEYTPETHQRLNGILAGYGLSAETIQVIREEVRIQMLKYNFDTMLWEWVSLGLLDVLSAMRPKYDTDQFADFYRRAMEIALLPGKSPPSVKSEV
;
A
#
# COMPACT_ATOMS: atom_id res chain seq x y z
N MET A 1 -11.06 -8.33 1.44
CA MET A 1 -11.06 -7.30 0.38
C MET A 1 -12.47 -7.21 -0.19
N GLY A 2 -12.89 -6.06 -0.73
CA GLY A 2 -14.20 -5.95 -1.38
C GLY A 2 -14.28 -6.73 -2.68
N GLU A 3 -15.46 -6.79 -3.27
CA GLU A 3 -15.72 -7.36 -4.59
C GLU A 3 -15.33 -6.35 -5.69
N VAL A 4 -14.74 -6.86 -6.77
CA VAL A 4 -14.30 -6.04 -7.90
C VAL A 4 -14.71 -6.69 -9.21
N LEU A 5 -15.34 -5.90 -10.08
CA LEU A 5 -15.73 -6.31 -11.42
C LEU A 5 -15.04 -5.43 -12.46
N ILE A 6 -14.20 -6.04 -13.31
CA ILE A 6 -13.48 -5.35 -14.39
C ILE A 6 -14.23 -5.57 -15.70
N GLN A 7 -14.71 -4.50 -16.31
CA GLN A 7 -15.43 -4.51 -17.59
C GLN A 7 -14.76 -3.54 -18.57
N PRO A 8 -15.04 -3.63 -19.88
CA PRO A 8 -14.44 -2.70 -20.86
C PRO A 8 -14.70 -1.23 -20.56
N ALA A 9 -15.88 -0.89 -20.01
CA ALA A 9 -16.28 0.49 -19.73
C ALA A 9 -15.70 1.06 -18.43
N GLY A 10 -15.27 0.21 -17.49
CA GLY A 10 -14.86 0.66 -16.16
C GLY A 10 -14.62 -0.49 -15.19
N ILE A 11 -14.17 -0.14 -13.99
CA ILE A 11 -13.93 -1.07 -12.90
C ILE A 11 -14.86 -0.69 -11.76
N THR A 12 -15.70 -1.63 -11.34
CA THR A 12 -16.68 -1.43 -10.28
C THR A 12 -16.20 -2.11 -8.99
N PHE A 13 -16.24 -1.37 -7.89
CA PHE A 13 -15.92 -1.82 -6.55
C PHE A 13 -17.20 -1.90 -5.72
N THR A 14 -17.43 -3.03 -5.08
CA THR A 14 -18.52 -3.26 -4.13
C THR A 14 -17.94 -3.72 -2.79
N ALA A 15 -18.52 -3.24 -1.68
CA ALA A 15 -18.07 -3.57 -0.32
C ALA A 15 -16.57 -3.31 -0.06
N TYR A 16 -16.00 -2.22 -0.61
CA TYR A 16 -14.60 -1.86 -0.35
C TYR A 16 -14.41 -1.56 1.16
N PRO A 17 -13.37 -2.13 1.80
CA PRO A 17 -13.31 -2.21 3.27
C PRO A 17 -12.91 -0.89 3.97
N PHE A 18 -12.52 0.13 3.20
CA PHE A 18 -12.03 1.41 3.70
C PHE A 18 -13.00 2.52 3.30
N GLN A 19 -13.94 2.85 4.19
CA GLN A 19 -15.01 3.82 3.95
C GLN A 19 -14.56 5.21 3.47
N PRO A 20 -13.39 5.76 3.88
CA PRO A 20 -12.89 7.03 3.36
C PRO A 20 -12.54 7.01 1.87
N ALA A 21 -12.28 5.84 1.28
CA ALA A 21 -11.84 5.68 -0.09
C ALA A 21 -12.83 6.26 -1.11
N LEU A 22 -12.31 6.85 -2.19
CA LEU A 22 -13.14 7.39 -3.27
C LEU A 22 -14.15 6.36 -3.80
N VAL A 23 -13.73 5.10 -3.93
CA VAL A 23 -14.54 4.01 -4.48
C VAL A 23 -15.74 3.60 -3.61
N CYS A 24 -15.78 4.04 -2.35
CA CYS A 24 -16.97 3.89 -1.51
C CYS A 24 -18.05 4.92 -1.83
N LYS A 25 -17.68 6.06 -2.43
CA LYS A 25 -18.60 7.14 -2.85
C LYS A 25 -18.92 7.06 -4.34
N GLN A 26 -17.93 6.66 -5.14
CA GLN A 26 -18.03 6.46 -6.59
C GLN A 26 -17.60 5.03 -6.91
N THR A 27 -18.57 4.12 -6.97
CA THR A 27 -18.30 2.68 -7.08
C THR A 27 -17.66 2.27 -8.39
N THR A 28 -17.86 3.02 -9.48
CA THR A 28 -17.27 2.73 -10.80
C THR A 28 -16.26 3.79 -11.19
N ILE A 29 -15.05 3.35 -11.51
CA ILE A 29 -13.96 4.16 -12.04
C ILE A 29 -13.79 3.87 -13.52
N THR A 30 -13.54 4.90 -14.30
CA THR A 30 -13.28 4.81 -15.75
C THR A 30 -11.79 4.87 -16.03
N ALA A 31 -11.37 4.50 -17.24
CA ALA A 31 -9.97 4.56 -17.64
C ALA A 31 -9.37 5.97 -17.51
N SER A 32 -10.16 7.02 -17.77
CA SER A 32 -9.73 8.42 -17.64
C SER A 32 -9.48 8.86 -16.20
N ASP A 33 -10.03 8.15 -15.22
CA ASP A 33 -9.78 8.45 -13.79
C ASP A 33 -8.43 7.87 -13.32
N ILE A 34 -7.89 6.89 -14.06
CA ILE A 34 -6.73 6.11 -13.64
C ILE A 34 -5.44 6.76 -14.11
N ILE A 35 -4.58 7.11 -13.15
CA ILE A 35 -3.26 7.71 -13.42
C ILE A 35 -2.25 6.63 -13.80
N ASN A 36 -2.19 5.53 -13.04
CA ASN A 36 -1.31 4.39 -13.29
C ASN A 36 -1.72 3.16 -12.48
N ILE A 37 -1.20 1.99 -12.86
CA ILE A 37 -1.45 0.71 -12.21
C ILE A 37 -0.14 0.10 -11.73
N GLY A 38 -0.11 -0.27 -10.45
CA GLY A 38 0.96 -1.06 -9.83
C GLY A 38 0.62 -2.54 -9.92
N ILE A 39 0.95 -3.18 -11.04
CA ILE A 39 0.50 -4.55 -11.33
C ILE A 39 1.26 -5.62 -10.53
N ASN A 40 2.48 -5.29 -10.10
CA ASN A 40 3.37 -6.19 -9.36
C ASN A 40 3.33 -5.98 -7.84
N ALA A 41 2.60 -4.97 -7.37
CA ALA A 41 2.33 -4.82 -5.95
C ALA A 41 1.50 -6.00 -5.41
N ALA A 42 1.64 -6.29 -4.12
CA ALA A 42 0.88 -7.29 -3.40
C ALA A 42 0.01 -6.61 -2.33
N PRO A 43 -1.30 -6.40 -2.57
CA PRO A 43 -2.05 -6.68 -3.81
C PRO A 43 -1.80 -5.64 -4.92
N PRO A 44 -2.20 -5.94 -6.18
CA PRO A 44 -2.21 -4.94 -7.26
C PRO A 44 -3.03 -3.70 -6.87
N SER A 45 -2.64 -2.54 -7.40
CA SER A 45 -3.29 -1.28 -7.03
C SER A 45 -3.42 -0.28 -8.18
N ILE A 46 -4.54 0.42 -8.19
CA ILE A 46 -4.87 1.47 -9.15
C ILE A 46 -4.66 2.82 -8.47
N ARG A 47 -3.95 3.75 -9.11
CA ARG A 47 -3.83 5.12 -8.62
C ARG A 47 -4.90 6.00 -9.23
N ILE A 48 -5.65 6.69 -8.38
CA ILE A 48 -6.65 7.71 -8.75
C ILE A 48 -6.39 8.94 -7.87
N GLY A 49 -6.02 10.05 -8.47
CA GLY A 49 -5.55 11.23 -7.74
C GLY A 49 -4.43 10.88 -6.74
N ASN A 50 -4.71 11.08 -5.46
CA ASN A 50 -3.80 10.78 -4.34
C ASN A 50 -4.18 9.50 -3.58
N GLU A 51 -4.93 8.59 -4.18
CA GLU A 51 -5.31 7.31 -3.58
C GLU A 51 -4.77 6.11 -4.36
N LEU A 52 -4.46 5.05 -3.62
CA LEU A 52 -4.20 3.71 -4.14
C LEU A 52 -5.38 2.81 -3.80
N ILE A 53 -6.09 2.34 -4.83
CA ILE A 53 -7.22 1.43 -4.69
C ILE A 53 -6.73 0.00 -4.94
N PHE A 54 -6.93 -0.89 -3.98
CA PHE A 54 -6.50 -2.27 -4.07
C PHE A 54 -7.44 -3.11 -4.92
N VAL A 55 -6.84 -3.96 -5.75
CA VAL A 55 -7.55 -4.95 -6.56
C VAL A 55 -7.11 -6.33 -6.11
N PRO A 56 -8.05 -7.29 -5.90
CA PRO A 56 -7.71 -8.66 -5.56
C PRO A 56 -6.66 -9.24 -6.51
N ALA A 57 -5.65 -9.93 -5.95
CA ALA A 57 -4.58 -10.54 -6.74
C ALA A 57 -5.11 -11.55 -7.77
N THR A 58 -6.26 -12.17 -7.49
CA THR A 58 -6.97 -13.07 -8.41
C THR A 58 -7.42 -12.40 -9.71
N LEU A 59 -7.54 -11.06 -9.73
CA LEU A 59 -7.92 -10.26 -10.90
C LEU A 59 -6.72 -9.59 -11.58
N LYS A 60 -5.49 -9.96 -11.22
CA LYS A 60 -4.26 -9.37 -11.79
C LYS A 60 -4.25 -9.46 -13.32
N ARG A 61 -4.70 -10.58 -13.89
CA ARG A 61 -4.68 -10.79 -15.35
C ARG A 61 -5.67 -9.86 -16.05
N GLU A 62 -6.89 -9.77 -15.52
CA GLU A 62 -7.97 -8.91 -16.01
C GLU A 62 -7.57 -7.43 -15.92
N LEU A 63 -6.94 -7.04 -14.81
CA LEU A 63 -6.43 -5.68 -14.62
C LEU A 63 -5.33 -5.33 -15.62
N LEU A 64 -4.42 -6.26 -15.91
CA LEU A 64 -3.38 -6.08 -16.94
C LEU A 64 -3.98 -5.92 -18.33
N PHE A 65 -4.98 -6.73 -18.69
CA PHE A 65 -5.68 -6.58 -19.97
C PHE A 65 -6.42 -5.25 -20.08
N TYR A 66 -7.08 -4.80 -19.00
CA TYR A 66 -7.74 -3.51 -18.94
C TYR A 66 -6.73 -2.37 -19.14
N ALA A 67 -5.59 -2.43 -18.45
CA ALA A 67 -4.51 -1.44 -18.58
C ALA A 67 -4.01 -1.33 -20.02
N ASN A 68 -3.71 -2.47 -20.66
CA ASN A 68 -3.23 -2.52 -22.04
C ASN A 68 -4.25 -1.97 -23.04
N ARG A 69 -5.54 -2.34 -22.87
CA ARG A 69 -6.63 -1.88 -23.74
C ARG A 69 -6.76 -0.35 -23.73
N HIS A 70 -6.63 0.24 -22.55
CA HIS A 70 -6.84 1.67 -22.34
C HIS A 70 -5.54 2.49 -22.27
N GLN A 71 -4.39 1.86 -22.57
CA GLN A 71 -3.06 2.48 -22.55
C GLN A 71 -2.70 3.12 -21.20
N ILE A 72 -3.16 2.52 -20.11
CA ILE A 72 -2.87 3.00 -18.75
C ILE A 72 -1.43 2.63 -18.38
N PRO A 73 -0.60 3.57 -17.90
CA PRO A 73 0.78 3.29 -17.52
C PRO A 73 0.86 2.25 -16.40
N LEU A 74 1.73 1.25 -16.59
CA LEU A 74 2.15 0.33 -15.54
C LEU A 74 3.38 0.89 -14.83
N VAL A 75 3.39 0.87 -13.50
CA VAL A 75 4.50 1.37 -12.68
C VAL A 75 4.91 0.36 -11.63
N GLU A 76 6.20 0.33 -11.32
CA GLU A 76 6.68 -0.30 -10.10
C GLU A 76 6.42 0.64 -8.92
N ARG A 77 5.74 0.15 -7.89
CA ARG A 77 5.42 0.96 -6.70
C ARG A 77 6.51 0.77 -5.64
N GLY A 78 6.82 1.87 -4.95
CA GLY A 78 7.70 1.81 -3.78
C GLY A 78 7.03 1.07 -2.62
N TYR A 79 7.85 0.39 -1.84
CA TYR A 79 7.44 -0.40 -0.68
C TYR A 79 7.65 0.38 0.62
N VAL A 80 7.25 1.67 0.65
CA VAL A 80 7.55 2.57 1.80
C VAL A 80 6.92 2.04 3.08
N TRP A 81 5.69 1.54 3.00
CA TRP A 81 5.01 0.93 4.13
C TRP A 81 5.69 -0.36 4.56
N ASP A 82 6.16 -1.20 3.65
CA ASP A 82 6.94 -2.40 3.96
C ASP A 82 8.21 -2.06 4.74
N LEU A 83 8.93 -1.01 4.34
CA LEU A 83 10.12 -0.53 5.04
C LEU A 83 9.80 0.07 6.42
N LEU A 84 8.66 0.77 6.56
CA LEU A 84 8.21 1.34 7.83
C LEU A 84 7.79 0.26 8.82
N LEU A 85 7.16 -0.80 8.32
CA LEU A 85 6.52 -1.85 9.12
C LEU A 85 7.42 -3.06 9.39
N GLU A 86 8.58 -3.13 8.75
CA GLU A 86 9.57 -4.19 8.94
C GLU A 86 9.87 -4.52 10.43
N PRO A 87 9.98 -3.56 11.37
CA PRO A 87 10.24 -3.88 12.78
C PRO A 87 9.10 -4.63 13.49
N PHE A 88 7.94 -4.76 12.86
CA PHE A 88 6.77 -5.47 13.40
C PHE A 88 6.59 -6.86 12.78
N LEU A 89 7.44 -7.24 11.83
CA LEU A 89 7.55 -8.62 11.36
C LEU A 89 8.13 -9.49 12.48
N ASP A 90 7.76 -10.76 12.50
CA ASP A 90 8.35 -11.75 13.39
C ASP A 90 9.70 -12.24 12.81
N THR A 91 10.60 -11.30 12.56
CA THR A 91 11.94 -11.52 12.01
C THR A 91 12.98 -10.77 12.83
N GLU A 92 14.25 -11.19 12.76
CA GLU A 92 15.32 -10.55 13.52
C GLU A 92 15.51 -9.08 13.10
N TYR A 93 15.24 -8.17 14.03
CA TYR A 93 15.45 -6.72 13.83
C TYR A 93 16.72 -6.25 14.53
N THR A 94 17.81 -6.11 13.77
CA THR A 94 19.11 -5.69 14.31
C THR A 94 19.36 -4.17 14.16
N PRO A 95 20.30 -3.60 14.92
CA PRO A 95 20.74 -2.21 14.73
C PRO A 95 21.22 -1.90 13.30
N GLU A 96 21.83 -2.86 12.61
CA GLU A 96 22.27 -2.73 11.21
C GLU A 96 21.07 -2.64 10.26
N THR A 97 20.06 -3.48 10.46
CA THR A 97 18.79 -3.40 9.73
C THR A 97 18.12 -2.05 9.97
N HIS A 98 18.08 -1.58 11.21
CA HIS A 98 17.55 -0.26 11.56
C HIS A 98 18.25 0.87 10.79
N GLN A 99 19.58 0.92 10.82
CA GLN A 99 20.36 1.93 10.12
C GLN A 99 20.14 1.89 8.61
N ARG A 100 20.15 0.68 8.01
CA ARG A 100 19.91 0.49 6.58
C ARG A 100 18.54 1.01 6.16
N LEU A 101 17.48 0.62 6.89
CA LEU A 101 16.11 1.03 6.57
C LEU A 101 15.91 2.54 6.71
N ASN A 102 16.47 3.16 7.75
CA ASN A 102 16.41 4.62 7.90
C ASN A 102 17.10 5.35 6.74
N GLY A 103 18.22 4.81 6.23
CA GLY A 103 18.88 5.35 5.03
C GLY A 103 18.01 5.28 3.78
N ILE A 104 17.30 4.16 3.57
CA ILE A 104 16.37 4.00 2.44
C ILE A 104 15.18 4.96 2.60
N LEU A 105 14.56 5.01 3.78
CA LEU A 105 13.41 5.87 4.08
C LEU A 105 13.76 7.36 3.96
N ALA A 106 14.99 7.76 4.30
CA ALA A 106 15.48 9.11 4.03
C ALA A 106 15.53 9.43 2.52
N GLY A 107 15.78 8.43 1.68
CA GLY A 107 15.68 8.54 0.21
C GLY A 107 14.26 8.81 -0.30
N TYR A 108 13.24 8.50 0.50
CA TYR A 108 11.83 8.87 0.28
C TYR A 108 11.44 10.21 0.91
N GLY A 109 12.40 10.91 1.55
CA GLY A 109 12.17 12.20 2.20
C GLY A 109 11.68 12.11 3.64
N LEU A 110 11.72 10.93 4.27
CA LEU A 110 11.32 10.75 5.67
C LEU A 110 12.50 10.99 6.62
N SER A 111 12.33 11.87 7.61
CA SER A 111 13.30 12.06 8.68
C SER A 111 13.22 10.92 9.71
N ALA A 112 14.28 10.71 10.49
CA ALA A 112 14.28 9.72 11.58
C ALA A 112 13.15 9.99 12.60
N GLU A 113 12.88 11.26 12.91
CA GLU A 113 11.80 11.66 13.80
C GLU A 113 10.42 11.29 13.22
N THR A 114 10.17 11.59 11.94
CA THR A 114 8.91 11.22 11.27
C THR A 114 8.74 9.70 11.24
N ILE A 115 9.80 8.95 10.95
CA ILE A 115 9.78 7.47 10.97
C ILE A 115 9.39 6.96 12.36
N GLN A 116 9.99 7.52 13.42
CA GLN A 116 9.69 7.12 14.79
C GLN A 116 8.24 7.42 15.17
N VAL A 117 7.73 8.61 14.83
CA VAL A 117 6.34 9.00 15.09
C VAL A 117 5.36 8.06 14.39
N ILE A 118 5.58 7.75 13.11
CA ILE A 118 4.73 6.82 12.35
C ILE A 118 4.76 5.43 12.99
N ARG A 119 5.96 4.92 13.31
CA ARG A 119 6.12 3.59 13.90
C ARG A 119 5.43 3.49 15.26
N GLU A 120 5.55 4.50 16.12
CA GLU A 120 4.87 4.47 17.43
C GLU A 120 3.34 4.55 17.28
N GLU A 121 2.84 5.32 16.32
CA GLU A 121 1.39 5.43 16.06
C GLU A 121 0.76 4.05 15.74
N VAL A 122 1.45 3.24 14.93
CA VAL A 122 0.93 1.96 14.42
C VAL A 122 1.35 0.75 15.26
N ARG A 123 2.38 0.88 16.10
CA ARG A 123 3.04 -0.23 16.82
C ARG A 123 2.07 -1.22 17.47
N ILE A 124 1.19 -0.74 18.34
CA ILE A 124 0.28 -1.63 19.10
C ILE A 124 -0.65 -2.39 18.15
N GLN A 125 -1.17 -1.74 17.11
CA GLN A 125 -2.10 -2.38 16.19
C GLN A 125 -1.39 -3.34 15.24
N MET A 126 -0.18 -3.01 14.79
CA MET A 126 0.61 -3.91 13.94
C MET A 126 1.05 -5.17 14.69
N LEU A 127 1.45 -5.05 15.96
CA LEU A 127 1.78 -6.21 16.79
C LEU A 127 0.56 -7.11 17.00
N LYS A 128 -0.60 -6.53 17.30
CA LYS A 128 -1.87 -7.29 17.40
C LYS A 128 -2.24 -7.95 16.09
N TYR A 129 -2.21 -7.20 14.98
CA TYR A 129 -2.52 -7.71 13.66
C TYR A 129 -1.61 -8.89 13.29
N ASN A 130 -0.30 -8.77 13.48
CA ASN A 130 0.65 -9.85 13.20
C ASN A 130 0.37 -11.10 14.04
N PHE A 131 0.06 -10.93 15.34
CA PHE A 131 -0.31 -12.02 16.23
C PHE A 131 -1.65 -12.68 15.86
N ASP A 132 -2.69 -11.87 15.65
CA ASP A 132 -4.08 -12.29 15.43
C ASP A 132 -4.27 -12.98 14.07
N THR A 133 -3.54 -12.54 13.05
CA THR A 133 -3.65 -13.09 11.70
C THR A 133 -2.84 -14.36 11.51
N MET A 134 -2.01 -14.73 12.49
CA MET A 134 -1.06 -15.85 12.39
C MET A 134 -0.31 -15.85 11.06
N LEU A 135 0.03 -14.66 10.51
CA LEU A 135 0.80 -14.49 9.26
C LEU A 135 2.29 -14.86 9.42
N TRP A 136 2.58 -15.75 10.37
CA TRP A 136 3.86 -16.35 10.64
C TRP A 136 4.25 -17.10 9.35
N GLU A 137 5.24 -16.55 8.64
CA GLU A 137 5.79 -16.93 7.31
C GLU A 137 5.44 -16.10 6.05
N TRP A 138 4.94 -14.84 6.12
CA TRP A 138 4.71 -14.03 4.90
C TRP A 138 5.59 -12.76 4.79
N VAL A 139 6.16 -12.58 3.59
CA VAL A 139 7.42 -11.87 3.27
C VAL A 139 7.44 -10.35 3.52
N SER A 140 6.29 -9.70 3.75
CA SER A 140 6.22 -8.28 4.14
C SER A 140 4.85 -7.87 4.68
N LEU A 141 4.79 -6.73 5.38
CA LEU A 141 3.56 -6.03 5.78
C LEU A 141 3.47 -4.72 4.99
N GLY A 142 2.38 -4.49 4.26
CA GLY A 142 2.23 -3.33 3.38
C GLY A 142 1.16 -2.32 3.79
N LEU A 143 0.82 -1.41 2.87
CA LEU A 143 -0.23 -0.40 3.09
C LEU A 143 -1.60 -1.03 3.41
N LEU A 144 -1.94 -2.14 2.78
CA LEU A 144 -3.20 -2.84 3.05
C LEU A 144 -3.28 -3.30 4.51
N ASP A 145 -2.17 -3.82 5.03
CA ASP A 145 -2.07 -4.36 6.39
C ASP A 145 -2.21 -3.26 7.43
N VAL A 146 -1.47 -2.15 7.27
CA VAL A 146 -1.58 -1.04 8.23
C VAL A 146 -2.97 -0.40 8.20
N LEU A 147 -3.60 -0.26 7.04
CA LEU A 147 -4.97 0.24 6.97
C LEU A 147 -5.95 -0.71 7.66
N SER A 148 -5.76 -2.03 7.50
CA SER A 148 -6.61 -3.04 8.13
C SER A 148 -6.43 -3.08 9.65
N ALA A 149 -5.18 -3.01 10.12
CA ALA A 149 -4.83 -3.00 11.54
C ALA A 149 -5.30 -1.73 12.26
N MET A 150 -5.24 -0.57 11.59
CA MET A 150 -5.58 0.71 12.20
C MET A 150 -7.08 1.02 12.15
N ARG A 151 -7.83 0.42 11.22
CA ARG A 151 -9.28 0.61 11.11
C ARG A 151 -10.06 0.40 12.42
N PRO A 152 -9.86 -0.68 13.21
CA PRO A 152 -10.57 -0.87 14.48
C PRO A 152 -10.10 0.06 15.61
N LYS A 153 -8.95 0.74 15.48
CA LYS A 153 -8.40 1.65 16.51
C LYS A 153 -9.16 2.98 16.55
N TYR A 154 -9.55 3.48 15.39
CA TYR A 154 -10.00 4.85 15.18
C TYR A 154 -11.51 4.94 14.96
N ASP A 155 -12.10 6.08 15.36
CA ASP A 155 -13.43 6.46 14.89
C ASP A 155 -13.41 6.85 13.39
N THR A 156 -14.57 7.21 12.84
CA THR A 156 -14.71 7.51 11.40
C THR A 156 -13.80 8.66 10.94
N ASP A 157 -13.74 9.77 11.68
CA ASP A 157 -12.99 10.96 11.26
C ASP A 157 -11.49 10.74 11.46
N GLN A 158 -11.11 10.10 12.56
CA GLN A 158 -9.72 9.71 12.83
C GLN A 158 -9.20 8.72 11.79
N PHE A 159 -10.02 7.73 11.37
CA PHE A 159 -9.63 6.78 10.34
C PHE A 159 -9.55 7.45 8.97
N ALA A 160 -10.42 8.41 8.66
CA ALA A 160 -10.34 9.18 7.43
C ALA A 160 -9.05 9.99 7.34
N ASP A 161 -8.63 10.65 8.43
CA ASP A 161 -7.34 11.34 8.48
C ASP A 161 -6.16 10.36 8.33
N PHE A 162 -6.17 9.26 9.07
CA PHE A 162 -5.13 8.24 8.97
C PHE A 162 -5.03 7.66 7.55
N TYR A 163 -6.16 7.33 6.93
CA TYR A 163 -6.22 6.82 5.56
C TYR A 163 -5.57 7.79 4.58
N ARG A 164 -5.89 9.09 4.67
CA ARG A 164 -5.29 10.13 3.81
C ARG A 164 -3.77 10.20 4.01
N ARG A 165 -3.30 10.29 5.26
CA ARG A 165 -1.85 10.32 5.56
C ARG A 165 -1.14 9.06 5.06
N ALA A 166 -1.78 7.90 5.18
CA ALA A 166 -1.21 6.65 4.74
C ALA A 166 -1.05 6.57 3.21
N MET A 167 -2.01 7.12 2.47
CA MET A 167 -1.90 7.26 1.02
C MET A 167 -0.81 8.25 0.61
N GLU A 168 -0.68 9.37 1.32
CA GLU A 168 0.39 10.36 1.09
C GLU A 168 1.78 9.71 1.26
N ILE A 169 1.97 8.93 2.33
CA ILE A 169 3.21 8.18 2.56
C ILE A 169 3.46 7.15 1.45
N ALA A 170 2.42 6.40 1.04
CA ALA A 170 2.54 5.38 0.00
C ALA A 170 2.89 5.95 -1.38
N LEU A 171 2.58 7.22 -1.62
CA LEU A 171 2.84 7.94 -2.86
C LEU A 171 4.08 8.82 -2.82
N LEU A 172 4.88 8.76 -1.75
CA LEU A 172 6.16 9.47 -1.70
C LEU A 172 7.04 9.09 -2.88
N PRO A 173 7.65 10.06 -3.58
CA PRO A 173 8.52 9.79 -4.71
C PRO A 173 9.80 9.13 -4.18
N GLY A 174 9.88 7.81 -4.32
CA GLY A 174 11.11 7.09 -4.06
C GLY A 174 12.18 7.49 -5.06
N LYS A 175 13.41 7.64 -4.59
CA LYS A 175 14.55 7.33 -5.46
C LYS A 175 14.54 5.81 -5.58
N SER A 176 14.35 5.27 -6.80
CA SER A 176 14.56 3.84 -7.03
C SER A 176 15.90 3.47 -6.38
N PRO A 177 15.96 2.40 -5.56
CA PRO A 177 17.25 1.93 -5.09
C PRO A 177 18.12 1.70 -6.34
N PRO A 178 19.42 2.06 -6.31
CA PRO A 178 20.30 1.80 -7.44
C PRO A 178 20.15 0.32 -7.80
N SER A 179 19.86 0.06 -9.07
CA SER A 179 19.77 -1.29 -9.59
C SER A 179 21.05 -2.01 -9.21
N VAL A 180 20.94 -3.02 -8.33
CA VAL A 180 22.03 -3.98 -8.15
C VAL A 180 22.17 -4.63 -9.51
N LYS A 181 23.24 -4.31 -10.22
CA LYS A 181 23.62 -5.03 -11.43
C LYS A 181 23.77 -6.48 -11.00
N SER A 182 22.88 -7.34 -11.47
CA SER A 182 23.15 -8.77 -11.54
C SER A 182 24.36 -8.91 -12.46
N GLU A 183 25.52 -9.08 -11.85
CA GLU A 183 26.68 -9.62 -12.55
C GLU A 183 26.32 -11.06 -12.98
N VAL A 184 26.76 -11.37 -14.19
CA VAL A 184 26.40 -12.50 -15.05
C VAL A 184 26.69 -13.85 -14.41
#